data_AF-A0A2V8LGY6-F1
#
_entry.id   AF-A0A2V8LGY6-F1
#
_cell.length_a   1.000
_cell.length_b   1.000
_cell.length_c   1.000
_cell.angle_alpha   90.00
_cell.angle_beta   90.00
_cell.angle_gamma   90.00
#
_symmetry.space_group_name_H-M   'P 1'
#
loop_
_entity.id
_entity.type
_entity.pdbx_description
1 polymer ?
#
loop_
_entity_poly.entity_id
_entity_poly.type
_entity_poly.pdbx_seq_one_letter_code
_entity_poly.pdbx_strand_id
1 'polypeptide(L)' 'MLTLEQCRKIDPELNKLSDEELIKVRAALYKLGHIIFDDWISEKSGSNYPVGDSRVLPDNHKRSNI' A
#
# COMPACT_ATOMS: atom_id res chain seq x y z
N MET A 1 -9.20 -2.16 -8.22
CA MET A 1 -10.01 -3.00 -7.32
C MET A 1 -10.30 -4.31 -8.05
N LEU A 2 -10.22 -5.46 -7.37
CA LEU A 2 -10.45 -6.79 -7.95
C LEU A 2 -11.92 -6.95 -8.33
N THR A 3 -12.18 -7.61 -9.46
CA THR A 3 -13.53 -8.03 -9.84
C THR A 3 -14.00 -9.21 -8.98
N LEU A 4 -15.32 -9.46 -8.92
CA LEU A 4 -15.86 -10.59 -8.14
C LEU A 4 -15.37 -11.94 -8.70
N GLU A 5 -15.24 -12.06 -10.01
CA GLU A 5 -14.64 -13.24 -10.65
C GLU A 5 -13.18 -13.45 -10.24
N GLN A 6 -12.40 -12.37 -10.12
CA GLN A 6 -11.02 -12.47 -9.66
C GLN A 6 -10.96 -12.90 -8.19
N CYS A 7 -11.88 -12.42 -7.34
CA CYS A 7 -11.99 -12.90 -5.96
C CYS A 7 -12.23 -14.42 -5.92
N ARG A 8 -13.16 -14.93 -6.74
CA ARG A 8 -13.46 -16.37 -6.85
C ARG A 8 -12.29 -17.23 -7.38
N LYS A 9 -11.39 -16.64 -8.16
CA LYS A 9 -10.18 -17.31 -8.65
C LYS A 9 -9.09 -17.43 -7.59
N ILE A 10 -9.05 -16.51 -6.62
CA ILE A 10 -8.05 -16.52 -5.55
C ILE A 10 -8.35 -17.63 -4.55
N ASP A 11 -9.62 -17.75 -4.16
CA ASP A 11 -10.07 -18.80 -3.26
C ASP A 11 -11.37 -19.42 -3.79
N PRO A 12 -11.34 -20.70 -4.20
CA PRO A 12 -12.53 -21.42 -4.67
C PRO A 12 -13.68 -21.48 -3.66
N GLU A 13 -13.41 -21.37 -2.35
CA GLU A 13 -14.43 -21.36 -1.31
C GLU A 13 -15.34 -20.12 -1.40
N LEU A 14 -14.86 -19.03 -2.00
CA LEU A 14 -15.63 -17.82 -2.25
C LEU A 14 -16.72 -18.00 -3.32
N ASN A 15 -16.73 -19.13 -4.05
CA ASN A 15 -17.83 -19.48 -4.96
C ASN A 15 -19.12 -19.86 -4.22
N LYS A 16 -19.04 -20.19 -2.92
CA LYS A 16 -20.22 -20.55 -2.11
C LYS A 16 -21.01 -19.32 -1.65
N LEU A 17 -20.44 -18.13 -1.76
CA LEU A 17 -21.05 -16.87 -1.36
C LEU A 17 -21.84 -16.24 -2.51
N SER A 18 -22.95 -15.62 -2.16
CA SER A 18 -23.69 -14.77 -3.09
C SER A 18 -22.85 -13.55 -3.51
N ASP A 19 -23.16 -12.94 -4.65
CA ASP A 19 -22.46 -11.74 -5.12
C ASP A 19 -22.51 -10.61 -4.08
N GLU A 20 -23.64 -10.44 -3.39
CA GLU A 20 -23.81 -9.43 -2.34
C GLU A 20 -22.91 -9.67 -1.14
N GLU A 21 -22.78 -10.92 -0.68
CA GLU A 21 -21.88 -11.29 0.41
C GLU A 21 -20.42 -11.13 0.00
N LEU A 22 -20.08 -11.53 -1.23
CA LEU A 22 -18.73 -11.40 -1.78
C LEU A 22 -18.32 -9.92 -1.91
N ILE A 23 -19.26 -9.03 -2.26
CA ILE A 23 -19.03 -7.58 -2.26
C ILE A 23 -18.68 -7.09 -0.86
N LYS A 24 -19.39 -7.52 0.19
CA LYS A 24 -19.13 -7.12 1.58
C LYS A 24 -17.75 -7.61 2.04
N VAL A 25 -17.42 -8.88 1.79
CA VAL A 25 -16.11 -9.45 2.13
C VAL A 25 -14.99 -8.70 1.41
N ARG A 26 -15.14 -8.46 0.10
CA ARG A 26 -14.17 -7.70 -0.69
C ARG A 26 -13.97 -6.30 -0.12
N ALA A 27 -15.03 -5.59 0.24
CA ALA A 27 -14.95 -4.25 0.83
C ALA A 27 -14.21 -4.26 2.18
N ALA A 28 -14.47 -5.25 3.04
CA ALA A 28 -13.78 -5.40 4.31
C ALA A 28 -12.28 -5.67 4.13
N LEU A 29 -11.90 -6.54 3.19
CA LEU A 29 -10.50 -6.83 2.87
C LEU A 29 -9.76 -5.59 2.36
N TYR A 30 -10.38 -4.78 1.51
CA TYR A 30 -9.80 -3.52 1.06
C TYR A 30 -9.62 -2.54 2.21
N LYS A 31 -10.60 -2.42 3.09
CA LYS A 31 -10.50 -1.55 4.27
C LYS A 31 -9.36 -1.99 5.18
N LEU A 32 -9.17 -3.29 5.38
CA LEU A 32 -8.05 -3.84 6.14
C LEU A 32 -6.71 -3.52 5.47
N GLY A 33 -6.62 -3.73 4.15
CA GLY A 33 -5.42 -3.39 3.38
C GLY A 33 -5.06 -1.92 3.45
N HIS A 34 -6.06 -1.03 3.41
CA HIS A 34 -5.85 0.40 3.64
C HIS A 34 -5.28 0.70 5.01
N ILE A 35 -5.87 0.13 6.08
CA ILE A 35 -5.38 0.35 7.46
C ILE A 35 -3.92 -0.09 7.58
N ILE A 36 -3.57 -1.28 7.09
CA ILE A 36 -2.20 -1.80 7.15
C ILE A 36 -1.23 -0.93 6.34
N PHE A 37 -1.68 -0.46 5.17
CA PHE A 37 -0.85 0.40 4.32
C PHE A 37 -0.64 1.79 4.94
N ASP A 38 -1.69 2.37 5.53
CA ASP A 38 -1.63 3.64 6.24
C ASP A 38 -0.71 3.54 7.47
N ASP A 39 -0.81 2.43 8.21
CA ASP A 39 0.07 2.13 9.35
C ASP A 39 1.53 1.98 8.90
N TRP A 40 1.78 1.23 7.82
CA TRP A 40 3.12 1.09 7.24
C TRP A 40 3.70 2.42 6.72
N ILE A 41 2.87 3.28 6.11
CA ILE A 41 3.27 4.64 5.72
C ILE A 41 3.58 5.47 6.96
N SER A 42 2.76 5.40 8.00
CA SER A 42 2.95 6.10 9.27
C SER A 42 4.28 5.68 9.94
N GLU A 43 4.58 4.39 9.95
CA GLU A 43 5.84 3.87 10.47
C GLU A 43 7.05 4.28 9.59
N LYS A 44 6.91 4.29 8.26
CA LYS A 44 7.96 4.75 7.33
C LYS A 44 8.15 6.26 7.29
N SER A 45 7.17 7.04 7.76
CA SER A 45 7.31 8.48 7.99
C SER A 45 7.91 8.80 9.37
N GLY A 46 8.38 7.79 10.09
CA GLY A 46 9.41 7.92 11.14
C GLY A 46 10.81 8.26 10.62
N SER A 47 10.95 8.88 9.45
CA SER A 47 12.15 9.67 9.17
C SER A 47 12.02 10.96 9.98
N ASN A 48 12.87 11.14 10.99
CA ASN A 48 13.00 12.37 11.77
C ASN A 48 13.46 13.59 10.93
N TYR A 49 13.42 13.51 9.60
CA TYR A 49 13.76 14.61 8.71
C TYR A 49 12.47 15.23 8.14
N PRO A 50 12.17 16.49 8.48
CA PRO A 50 11.00 17.16 7.95
C PRO A 50 11.12 17.28 6.42
N VAL A 51 10.06 16.91 5.72
CA VAL A 51 9.91 17.15 4.29
C VAL A 51 9.98 18.67 4.07
N GLY A 52 11.09 19.12 3.46
CA GLY A 52 11.39 20.54 3.26
C GLY A 52 12.69 21.05 3.91
N ASP A 53 13.49 20.20 4.58
CA ASP A 53 14.81 20.63 5.06
C ASP A 53 15.78 20.81 3.87
N SER A 54 16.06 22.06 3.52
CA SER A 54 16.97 22.49 2.45
C SER A 54 18.45 22.15 2.70
N ARG A 55 18.77 21.45 3.80
CA ARG A 55 20.12 20.93 4.12
C ARG A 55 20.41 19.54 3.57
N VAL A 56 19.44 18.85 2.96
CA VAL A 56 19.74 17.66 2.13
C VAL A 56 20.35 18.18 0.83
N LEU A 57 21.67 18.41 0.88
CA LEU A 57 22.46 18.66 -0.31
C LEU A 57 22.29 17.47 -1.26
N PRO A 58 22.06 17.69 -2.57
CA PRO A 58 22.21 16.62 -3.54
C PRO A 58 23.64 16.09 -3.42
N ASP A 59 23.76 14.78 -3.28
CA ASP A 59 25.02 14.07 -3.11
C ASP A 59 25.85 14.15 -4.42
N ASN A 60 26.48 15.30 -4.63
CA ASN A 60 27.49 15.50 -5.66
C ASN A 60 28.86 15.28 -5.02
N HIS A 61 29.10 14.07 -4.49
CA HIS A 61 30.44 13.65 -4.14
C HIS A 61 31.26 13.42 -5.42
N LYS A 62 32.03 14.44 -5.78
CA LYS A 62 33.39 14.35 -6.33
C LYS A 62 33.58 13.44 -7.55
N ARG A 63 33.75 14.09 -8.71
CA ARG A 63 34.99 13.91 -9.47
C ARG A 63 35.67 15.26 -9.66
N SER A 64 36.64 15.49 -8.77
CA SER A 64 37.66 16.53 -8.87
C SER A 64 38.68 16.12 -9.95
N ASN A 65 39.20 17.12 -10.66
CA ASN A 65 40.49 17.18 -11.37
C ASN A 65 40.67 16.27 -12.60
N ILE A 66 40.73 16.89 -13.79
CA ILE A 66 41.94 17.13 -14.60
C ILE A 66 41.70 18.46 -15.34
#